data_AF-A0A4V2QVI5-F1
#
_entry.id   AF-A0A4V2QVI5-F1
#
_cell.length_a   1.000
_cell.length_b   1.000
_cell.length_c   1.000
_cell.angle_alpha   90.00
_cell.angle_beta   90.00
_cell.angle_gamma   90.00
#
_symmetry.space_group_name_H-M   'P 1'
#
loop_
_entity.id
_entity.type
_entity.pdbx_description
1 polymer ?
#
loop_
_entity_poly.entity_id
_entity_poly.type
_entity_poly.pdbx_seq_one_letter_code
_entity_poly.pdbx_strand_id
1 'polypeptide(L)' 'MAPGGQALRLGLIDQIVMNVVPVVFGGGRPFFGAMKPGDNVTLGNPSRVAQGNRVTHLLYGVEH' A
#
# COMPACT_ATOMS: atom_id res chain seq x y z
N MET A 1 3.90 -15.05 -5.84
CA MET A 1 3.37 -13.84 -6.51
C MET A 1 2.27 -13.30 -5.61
N ALA A 2 2.42 -12.11 -5.01
CA ALA A 2 1.33 -11.53 -4.23
C ALA A 2 0.38 -10.84 -5.22
N PRO A 3 -0.86 -11.31 -5.42
CA PRO A 3 -1.75 -10.84 -6.48
C PRO A 3 -2.11 -9.34 -6.37
N GLY A 4 -1.96 -8.74 -5.19
CA GLY A 4 -2.32 -7.35 -4.93
C GLY A 4 -1.58 -6.32 -5.80
N GLY A 5 -0.29 -6.51 -6.10
CA GLY A 5 0.44 -5.55 -6.93
C GLY A 5 0.02 -5.54 -8.40
N GLN A 6 -0.42 -6.70 -8.92
CA GLN A 6 -0.95 -6.79 -10.27
C GLN A 6 -2.35 -6.17 -10.35
N ALA A 7 -3.23 -6.47 -9.39
CA ALA A 7 -4.57 -5.87 -9.32
C ALA A 7 -4.51 -4.35 -9.18
N LEU A 8 -3.57 -3.85 -8.38
CA LEU A 8 -3.33 -2.42 -8.22
C LEU A 8 -2.91 -1.76 -9.56
N ARG A 9 -1.99 -2.36 -10.31
CA ARG A 9 -1.59 -1.86 -11.63
C ARG A 9 -2.71 -1.91 -12.66
N LEU A 10 -3.58 -2.91 -12.58
CA LEU A 10 -4.73 -3.03 -13.47
C LEU A 10 -5.87 -2.07 -13.12
N GLY A 11 -5.70 -1.20 -12.11
CA GLY A 11 -6.72 -0.25 -11.69
C GLY A 11 -7.95 -0.92 -11.06
N LEU A 12 -7.81 -2.14 -10.53
CA LEU A 12 -8.92 -2.91 -9.95
C LEU A 12 -9.09 -2.66 -8.45
N ILE A 13 -8.32 -1.74 -7.88
CA ILE A 13 -8.31 -1.44 -6.45
C ILE A 13 -8.64 0.04 -6.29
N ASP A 14 -9.75 0.33 -5.60
CA ASP A 14 -10.19 1.69 -5.32
C ASP A 14 -9.59 2.25 -4.02
N GLN A 15 -9.20 1.37 -3.09
CA GLN A 15 -8.71 1.75 -1.76
C GLN A 15 -7.58 0.85 -1.26
N ILE A 16 -6.65 1.45 -0.52
CA ILE A 16 -5.54 0.74 0.13
C ILE A 16 -5.55 1.02 1.62
N VAL A 17 -5.55 -0.05 2.42
CA VAL A 17 -5.23 0.00 3.85
C VAL A 17 -3.76 -0.34 4.05
N MET A 18 -2.98 0.60 4.58
CA MET A 18 -1.59 0.37 4.99
C MET A 18 -1.46 0.41 6.51
N ASN A 19 -0.78 -0.61 7.06
CA ASN A 19 -0.49 -0.72 8.49
C ASN A 19 1.01 -0.55 8.70
N VAL A 20 1.43 0.63 9.16
CA VAL A 20 2.85 0.93 9.40
C VAL A 20 3.20 0.56 10.83
N VAL A 21 4.07 -0.44 10.98
CA VAL A 21 4.58 -0.87 12.29
C VAL A 21 5.95 -0.24 12.57
N PRO A 22 6.33 0.01 13.83
CA PRO A 22 7.61 0.61 14.20
C PRO A 22 8.72 -0.45 14.20
N VAL A 23 8.94 -1.09 13.05
CA VAL A 23 9.97 -2.12 12.84
C VAL A 23 10.65 -1.87 11.50
N VAL A 24 11.98 -1.81 11.51
CA VAL A 24 12.78 -1.73 10.28
C VAL A 24 13.24 -3.14 9.93
N PHE A 25 12.74 -3.65 8.80
CA PHE A 25 13.19 -4.92 8.25
C PHE A 25 14.37 -4.68 7.30
N GLY A 26 15.45 -5.44 7.45
CA GLY A 26 16.59 -5.43 6.52
C GLY A 26 16.33 -6.19 5.20
N GLY A 27 15.16 -6.80 5.06
CA GLY A 27 14.76 -7.58 3.88
C GLY A 27 13.39 -8.23 4.09
N GLY A 28 12.80 -8.77 3.02
CA GLY A 28 11.49 -9.41 3.09
C GLY A 28 10.76 -9.42 1.76
N ARG A 29 9.45 -9.68 1.81
CA ARG A 29 8.57 -9.58 0.63
C ARG A 29 8.04 -8.15 0.53
N PRO A 30 8.30 -7.42 -0.58
CA PRO A 30 7.74 -6.10 -0.77
C PRO A 30 6.21 -6.14 -0.80
N PHE A 31 5.57 -5.17 -0.17
CA PHE A 31 4.11 -5.07 -0.08
C PHE A 31 3.45 -5.01 -1.48
N PHE A 32 4.05 -4.26 -2.41
CA PHE A 32 3.62 -4.15 -3.81
C PHE A 32 4.56 -4.86 -4.80
N GLY A 33 5.13 -6.01 -4.42
CA GLY A 33 6.23 -6.67 -5.16
C GLY A 33 5.94 -7.17 -6.59
N ALA A 34 4.79 -6.85 -7.19
CA ALA A 34 4.48 -7.13 -8.60
C ALA A 34 4.51 -5.89 -9.52
N MET A 35 4.84 -4.71 -8.98
CA MET A 35 5.05 -3.49 -9.76
C MET A 35 6.42 -3.55 -10.47
N LYS A 36 6.48 -3.16 -11.75
CA LYS A 36 7.71 -3.06 -12.53
C LYS A 36 8.36 -1.68 -12.32
N PRO A 37 9.67 -1.54 -12.60
CA PRO A 37 10.29 -0.22 -12.69
C PRO A 37 9.52 0.68 -13.66
N GLY A 38 9.14 1.88 -13.20
CA GLY A 38 8.33 2.81 -13.98
C GLY A 38 6.81 2.67 -13.81
N ASP A 39 6.30 1.57 -13.23
CA ASP A 39 4.89 1.49 -12.84
C ASP A 39 4.66 2.44 -11.66
N ASN A 40 3.72 3.37 -11.82
CA ASN A 40 3.32 4.31 -10.78
C ASN A 40 1.80 4.23 -10.57
N VAL A 41 1.39 4.30 -9.30
CA VAL A 41 0.00 4.40 -8.88
C VAL A 41 -0.07 5.52 -7.87
N THR A 42 -0.87 6.54 -8.17
CA THR A 42 -1.02 7.70 -7.30
C THR A 42 -2.05 7.38 -6.23
N LEU A 43 -1.72 7.68 -4.98
CA LEU A 43 -2.65 7.62 -3.86
C LEU A 43 -3.01 9.04 -3.48
N GLY A 44 -4.30 9.28 -3.22
CA GLY A 44 -4.75 10.57 -2.71
C GLY A 44 -4.27 10.84 -1.29
N ASN A 45 -4.75 11.92 -0.68
CA ASN A 45 -4.57 12.12 0.76
C ASN A 45 -5.22 10.96 1.55
N PRO A 46 -4.67 10.58 2.71
CA PRO A 46 -5.27 9.54 3.53
C PRO A 46 -6.65 10.01 4.00
N SER A 47 -7.69 9.24 3.66
CA SER A 47 -9.06 9.51 4.11
C SER A 47 -9.25 9.16 5.59
N ARG A 48 -8.37 8.30 6.13
CA ARG A 48 -8.30 7.99 7.55
C ARG A 48 -6.87 7.74 8.01
N VAL A 49 -6.52 8.33 9.15
CA VAL A 49 -5.31 8.04 9.93
C VAL A 49 -5.75 7.67 11.33
N ALA A 50 -5.36 6.48 11.81
CA ALA A 50 -5.69 6.02 13.15
C ALA A 50 -4.47 5.42 13.86
N GLN A 51 -4.24 5.86 15.09
CA GLN A 51 -3.22 5.29 15.96
C GLN A 51 -3.74 3.97 16.55
N GLY A 52 -2.89 2.93 16.53
CA GLY A 52 -3.08 1.70 17.27
C GLY A 52 -1.93 1.44 18.24
N ASN A 53 -1.98 0.29 18.93
CA ASN A 53 -0.87 -0.14 19.78
C ASN A 53 0.30 -0.61 18.89
N ARG A 54 1.36 0.19 18.81
CA ARG A 54 2.54 -0.08 17.96
C ARG A 54 2.22 -0.23 16.48
N VAL A 55 1.23 0.50 15.97
CA VAL A 55 0.88 0.54 14.54
C VAL A 55 0.18 1.85 14.20
N THR A 56 0.41 2.36 13.00
CA THR A 56 -0.37 3.43 12.39
C THR A 56 -1.18 2.85 11.23
N HIS A 57 -2.50 2.95 11.32
CA HIS A 57 -3.43 2.53 10.28
C HIS A 57 -3.71 3.71 9.34
N LEU A 58 -3.51 3.49 8.05
CA LEU A 58 -3.71 4.48 6.99
C LEU A 58 -4.68 3.91 5.96
N LEU A 59 -5.68 4.70 5.57
CA LEU A 59 -6.58 4.38 4.45
C LEU A 59 -6.38 5.44 3.36
N TYR A 60 -6.09 4.97 2.15
CA TYR A 60 -5.91 5.79 0.96
C TYR A 60 -6.94 5.43 -0.10
N GLY A 61 -7.42 6.43 -0.83
CA GLY A 61 -8.05 6.20 -2.13
C GLY A 61 -6.98 6.08 -3.22
N VAL A 62 -7.24 5.26 -4.23
CA VAL A 62 -6.41 5.18 -5.44
C VAL A 62 -6.92 6.18 -6.45
N GLU A 63 -6.00 6.91 -7.09
CA GLU A 63 -6.33 7.82 -8.19
C GLU A 63 -6.14 7.07 -9.53
N HIS A 64 -7.13 7.21 -10.42
CA HIS A 64 -7.17 6.58 -11.75
C HIS A 64 -7.01 7.60 -12.86
#